data_AF-A0A1G0RED9-F1
#
_entry.id   AF-A0A1G0RED9-F1
#
_cell.length_a   1.000
_cell.length_b   1.000
_cell.length_c   1.000
_cell.angle_alpha   90.00
_cell.angle_beta   90.00
_cell.angle_gamma   90.00
#
_symmetry.space_group_name_H-M   'P 1'
#
loop_
_entity.id
_entity.type
_entity.pdbx_description
1 polymer ?
#
loop_
_entity_poly.entity_id
_entity_poly.type
_entity_poly.pdbx_seq_one_letter_code
_entity_poly.pdbx_strand_id
1 'polypeptide(L)'
;MELWTLADQQTNKAISQNLEYMFDDLQRETQENDVINLLGVEFYSEIMQSLQLEDEKFDTFLEGGIFYEGDITIHFRGLKYICCYLLYANYIRVSYIQDTFSGFMMNQPEGQQRISGKTLDSLANQYKQIAGTQYDLCKRYLVATGISTYFPNKARKSFKINAL
;
A
#
# COMPACT_ATOMS: atom_id res chain seq x y z
N MET A 1 -16.95 -1.65 3.86
CA MET A 1 -16.63 -1.77 2.43
C MET A 1 -15.17 -1.48 2.34
N GLU A 2 -14.43 -2.44 1.83
CA GLU A 2 -12.98 -2.46 1.93
C GLU A 2 -12.37 -2.05 0.60
N LEU A 3 -11.19 -1.43 0.66
CA LEU A 3 -10.53 -0.85 -0.50
C LEU A 3 -9.96 -1.92 -1.46
N TRP A 4 -9.71 -3.14 -0.99
CA TRP A 4 -9.34 -4.30 -1.81
C TRP A 4 -9.89 -5.59 -1.21
N THR A 5 -9.78 -6.71 -1.92
CA THR A 5 -10.30 -8.02 -1.51
C THR A 5 -9.19 -9.03 -1.28
N LEU A 6 -9.51 -10.17 -0.65
CA LEU A 6 -8.57 -11.29 -0.55
C LEU A 6 -8.15 -11.80 -1.94
N ALA A 7 -9.03 -11.75 -2.94
CA ALA A 7 -8.69 -12.12 -4.32
C ALA A 7 -7.64 -11.17 -4.92
N ASP A 8 -7.75 -9.86 -4.65
CA ASP A 8 -6.74 -8.87 -5.04
C ASP A 8 -5.40 -9.17 -4.35
N GLN A 9 -5.45 -9.52 -3.06
CA GLN A 9 -4.26 -9.90 -2.29
C GLN A 9 -3.57 -11.12 -2.88
N GLN A 10 -4.32 -12.19 -3.16
CA GLN A 10 -3.75 -13.42 -3.72
C GLN A 10 -3.17 -13.21 -5.13
N THR A 11 -3.78 -12.32 -5.92
CA THR A 11 -3.31 -11.98 -7.26
C THR A 11 -2.02 -11.14 -7.25
N ASN A 12 -1.98 -10.09 -6.42
CA ASN A 12 -0.90 -9.12 -6.45
C ASN A 12 0.28 -9.48 -5.54
N LYS A 13 -0.01 -10.04 -4.35
CA LYS A 13 0.99 -10.47 -3.38
C LYS A 13 0.43 -11.51 -2.42
N ALA A 14 0.44 -12.77 -2.84
CA ALA A 14 -0.13 -13.88 -2.08
C ALA A 14 0.35 -13.96 -0.63
N ILE A 15 -0.61 -14.15 0.28
CA ILE A 15 -0.39 -14.58 1.67
C ILE A 15 -0.67 -16.07 1.77
N SER A 16 -0.06 -16.75 2.75
CA SER A 16 -0.25 -18.19 2.90
C SER A 16 -1.70 -18.53 3.26
N GLN A 17 -2.24 -19.59 2.64
CA GLN A 17 -3.63 -20.04 2.81
C GLN A 17 -3.99 -20.32 4.27
N ASN A 18 -3.03 -20.86 5.04
CA ASN A 18 -3.22 -21.16 6.46
C ASN A 18 -3.41 -19.91 7.34
N LEU A 19 -3.14 -18.71 6.83
CA LEU A 19 -3.28 -17.43 7.53
C LEU A 19 -4.28 -16.50 6.86
N GLU A 20 -5.08 -16.98 5.89
CA GLU A 20 -6.12 -16.17 5.24
C GLU A 20 -7.18 -15.67 6.21
N TYR A 21 -7.46 -16.41 7.29
CA TYR A 21 -8.39 -15.99 8.33
C TYR A 21 -7.99 -14.69 9.03
N MET A 22 -6.73 -14.26 8.90
CA MET A 22 -6.22 -13.01 9.46
C MET A 22 -6.34 -11.83 8.49
N PHE A 23 -6.78 -12.08 7.25
CA PHE A 23 -6.78 -11.08 6.20
C PHE A 23 -7.59 -9.84 6.59
N ASP A 24 -8.82 -10.01 7.07
CA ASP A 24 -9.71 -8.89 7.39
C ASP A 24 -9.13 -7.99 8.50
N ASP A 25 -8.51 -8.59 9.52
CA ASP A 25 -7.86 -7.86 10.60
C ASP A 25 -6.62 -7.11 10.11
N LEU A 26 -5.75 -7.78 9.34
CA LEU A 26 -4.57 -7.16 8.75
C LEU A 26 -4.93 -6.06 7.75
N GLN A 27 -6.01 -6.23 7.00
CA GLN A 27 -6.52 -5.23 6.07
C GLN A 27 -6.96 -3.98 6.80
N ARG A 28 -7.75 -4.11 7.87
CA ARG A 28 -8.19 -2.98 8.69
C ARG A 28 -6.99 -2.23 9.28
N GLU A 29 -6.05 -2.96 9.89
CA GLU A 29 -4.84 -2.36 10.46
C GLU A 29 -3.99 -1.65 9.40
N THR A 30 -3.87 -2.24 8.21
CA THR A 30 -3.11 -1.64 7.10
C THR A 30 -3.80 -0.39 6.57
N GLN A 31 -5.13 -0.37 6.48
CA GLN A 31 -5.88 0.83 6.09
C GLN A 31 -5.64 1.97 7.08
N GLU A 32 -5.79 1.68 8.38
CA GLU A 32 -5.67 2.67 9.46
C GLU A 32 -4.25 3.23 9.60
N ASN A 33 -3.23 2.36 9.55
CA ASN A 33 -1.85 2.75 9.87
C ASN A 33 -1.00 3.13 8.66
N ASP A 34 -1.26 2.56 7.48
CA ASP A 34 -0.43 2.78 6.31
C ASP A 34 -1.18 3.57 5.22
N VAL A 35 -2.38 3.12 4.83
CA VAL A 35 -3.10 3.70 3.67
C VAL A 35 -3.60 5.11 3.95
N ILE A 36 -4.24 5.37 5.10
CA ILE A 36 -4.70 6.71 5.48
C ILE A 36 -3.52 7.68 5.54
N ASN A 37 -2.39 7.25 6.12
CA ASN A 37 -1.18 8.08 6.19
C ASN A 37 -0.57 8.36 4.82
N LEU A 38 -0.71 7.43 3.87
CA LEU A 38 -0.20 7.59 2.50
C LEU A 38 -1.05 8.58 1.67
N LEU A 39 -2.37 8.51 1.80
CA LEU A 39 -3.33 9.27 1.00
C LEU A 39 -3.71 10.63 1.61
N GLY A 40 -3.72 10.73 2.94
CA GLY A 40 -4.40 11.79 3.67
C GLY A 40 -5.87 11.44 3.94
N VAL A 41 -6.39 11.93 5.06
CA VAL A 41 -7.73 11.56 5.58
C VAL A 41 -8.85 12.00 4.61
N GLU A 42 -8.73 13.19 4.02
CA GLU A 42 -9.73 13.75 3.13
C GLU A 42 -9.85 12.92 1.84
N PHE A 43 -8.71 12.62 1.21
CA PHE A 43 -8.69 11.87 -0.04
C PHE A 43 -9.09 10.40 0.17
N TYR A 44 -8.66 9.79 1.27
CA TYR A 44 -9.15 8.47 1.67
C TYR A 44 -10.67 8.46 1.83
N SER A 45 -11.23 9.44 2.55
CA SER A 45 -12.68 9.49 2.80
C SER A 45 -13.47 9.63 1.51
N GLU A 46 -12.98 10.42 0.56
CA GLU A 46 -13.61 10.58 -0.76
C GLU A 46 -13.59 9.28 -1.57
N ILE A 47 -12.47 8.55 -1.57
CA ILE A 47 -12.38 7.23 -2.24
C ILE A 47 -13.39 6.26 -1.62
N MET A 48 -13.44 6.19 -0.28
CA MET A 48 -14.37 5.30 0.41
C MET A 48 -15.84 5.67 0.13
N GLN A 49 -16.14 6.96 0.01
CA GLN A 49 -17.47 7.42 -0.40
C GLN A 49 -17.79 7.04 -1.84
N SER A 50 -16.84 7.19 -2.77
CA SER A 50 -17.00 6.77 -4.17
C SER A 50 -17.34 5.28 -4.26
N LEU A 51 -16.62 4.45 -3.50
CA LEU A 51 -16.89 3.02 -3.39
C LEU A 51 -18.31 2.75 -2.84
N GLN A 52 -18.74 3.51 -1.82
CA GLN A 52 -20.10 3.44 -1.24
C GLN A 52 -21.21 3.80 -2.21
N LEU A 53 -20.93 4.67 -3.16
CA LEU A 53 -21.89 5.12 -4.15
C LEU A 53 -21.77 4.36 -5.48
N GLU A 54 -20.87 3.38 -5.57
CA GLU A 54 -20.55 2.68 -6.82
C GLU A 54 -20.17 3.65 -7.95
N ASP A 55 -19.49 4.75 -7.61
CA ASP A 55 -18.99 5.74 -8.55
C ASP A 55 -17.63 5.31 -9.11
N GLU A 56 -17.54 5.20 -10.43
CA GLU A 56 -16.37 4.77 -11.20
C GLU A 56 -15.24 5.81 -11.23
N LYS A 57 -15.43 6.98 -10.60
CA LYS A 57 -14.47 8.10 -10.56
C LYS A 57 -13.02 7.68 -10.28
N PHE A 58 -12.82 6.69 -9.40
CA PHE A 58 -11.50 6.24 -8.98
C PHE A 58 -11.09 4.87 -9.53
N ASP A 59 -11.85 4.25 -10.42
CA ASP A 59 -11.60 2.86 -10.86
C ASP A 59 -10.20 2.67 -11.43
N THR A 60 -9.78 3.54 -12.36
CA THR A 60 -8.43 3.46 -12.93
C THR A 60 -7.35 3.77 -11.89
N PHE A 61 -7.62 4.62 -10.91
CA PHE A 61 -6.69 4.87 -9.80
C PHE A 61 -6.55 3.64 -8.89
N LEU A 62 -7.64 2.92 -8.64
CA LEU A 62 -7.68 1.73 -7.79
C LEU A 62 -7.04 0.52 -8.48
N GLU A 63 -7.44 0.23 -9.71
CA GLU A 63 -7.01 -0.95 -10.48
C GLU A 63 -5.67 -0.75 -11.19
N GLY A 64 -5.32 0.50 -11.48
CA GLY A 64 -4.19 0.83 -12.33
C GLY A 64 -4.54 0.78 -13.81
N GLY A 65 -3.52 0.98 -14.64
CA GLY A 65 -3.71 1.07 -16.07
C GLY A 65 -2.61 1.89 -16.73
N ILE A 66 -3.03 2.71 -17.68
CA ILE A 66 -2.15 3.51 -18.54
C ILE A 66 -2.63 4.96 -18.52
N PHE A 67 -1.70 5.90 -18.44
CA PHE A 67 -1.97 7.32 -18.66
C PHE A 67 -0.87 7.98 -19.48
N TYR A 68 -1.17 9.18 -19.98
CA TYR A 68 -0.27 9.97 -20.81
C TYR A 68 0.22 11.18 -20.03
N GLU A 69 1.54 11.39 -20.05
CA GLU A 69 2.18 12.60 -19.53
C GLU A 69 3.01 13.21 -20.64
N GLY A 70 2.43 14.20 -21.34
CA GLY A 70 2.96 14.67 -22.62
C GLY A 70 2.89 13.56 -23.68
N ASP A 71 4.01 13.29 -24.34
CA ASP A 71 4.13 12.25 -25.36
C ASP A 71 4.52 10.86 -24.80
N ILE A 72 4.58 10.71 -23.47
CA ILE A 72 5.01 9.47 -22.81
C ILE A 72 3.79 8.70 -22.31
N THR A 73 3.69 7.43 -22.73
CA THR A 73 2.77 6.45 -22.18
C THR A 73 3.35 5.84 -20.91
N ILE A 74 2.64 5.94 -19.79
CA ILE A 74 3.08 5.45 -18.48
C ILE A 74 2.12 4.36 -17.99
N HIS A 75 2.68 3.23 -17.56
CA HIS A 75 1.93 2.15 -16.92
C HIS A 75 2.06 2.26 -15.40
N PHE A 76 0.97 2.01 -14.69
CA PHE A 76 0.96 1.96 -13.22
C PHE A 76 0.02 0.88 -12.71
N ARG A 77 0.24 0.40 -11.49
CA ARG A 77 -0.45 -0.76 -10.90
C ARG A 77 -1.65 -0.44 -10.01
N GLY A 78 -1.94 0.85 -9.80
CA GLY A 78 -3.08 1.29 -9.00
C GLY A 78 -2.88 1.14 -7.48
N LEU A 79 -3.85 1.66 -6.74
CA LEU A 79 -3.84 1.68 -5.28
C LEU A 79 -4.01 0.29 -4.66
N LYS A 80 -4.82 -0.61 -5.26
CA LYS A 80 -5.01 -1.96 -4.73
C LYS A 80 -3.70 -2.74 -4.66
N TYR A 81 -2.85 -2.61 -5.67
CA TYR A 81 -1.50 -3.20 -5.66
C TYR A 81 -0.66 -2.68 -4.49
N ILE A 82 -0.68 -1.37 -4.25
CA ILE A 82 0.05 -0.74 -3.15
C ILE A 82 -0.43 -1.30 -1.81
N CYS A 83 -1.75 -1.38 -1.61
CA CYS A 83 -2.35 -1.94 -0.40
C CYS A 83 -1.96 -3.40 -0.17
N CYS A 84 -1.93 -4.22 -1.22
CA CYS A 84 -1.50 -5.62 -1.12
C CYS A 84 -0.06 -5.75 -0.62
N TYR A 85 0.83 -4.85 -1.04
CA TYR A 85 2.23 -4.83 -0.60
C TYR A 85 2.41 -4.29 0.83
N LEU A 86 1.62 -3.29 1.22
CA LEU A 86 1.61 -2.78 2.59
C LEU A 86 1.08 -3.84 3.57
N LEU A 87 -0.02 -4.52 3.21
CA LEU A 87 -0.54 -5.64 4.00
C LEU A 87 0.50 -6.74 4.10
N TYR A 88 1.18 -7.09 3.01
CA TYR A 88 2.21 -8.12 3.05
C TYR A 88 3.38 -7.76 3.97
N ALA A 89 3.76 -6.48 4.04
CA ALA A 89 4.77 -6.01 4.99
C ALA A 89 4.33 -6.22 6.45
N ASN A 90 3.05 -6.01 6.76
CA ASN A 90 2.48 -6.24 8.09
C ASN A 90 2.32 -7.75 8.38
N TYR A 91 1.85 -8.51 7.39
CA TYR A 91 1.69 -9.96 7.44
C TYR A 91 2.98 -10.67 7.84
N ILE A 92 4.13 -10.35 7.23
CA ILE A 92 5.42 -10.98 7.55
C ILE A 92 5.79 -10.83 9.03
N ARG A 93 5.45 -9.69 9.63
CA ARG A 93 5.74 -9.43 11.05
C ARG A 93 4.86 -10.29 11.94
N VAL A 94 3.57 -10.37 11.61
CA VAL A 94 2.59 -11.12 12.40
C VAL A 94 2.76 -12.63 12.26
N SER A 95 3.00 -13.13 11.05
CA SER A 95 3.25 -14.56 10.80
C SER A 95 4.48 -15.05 11.57
N TYR A 96 5.55 -14.24 11.61
CA TYR A 96 6.73 -14.56 12.39
C TYR A 96 6.49 -14.55 13.91
N ILE A 97 5.69 -13.61 14.42
CA ILE A 97 5.31 -13.60 15.84
C ILE A 97 4.53 -14.87 16.20
N GLN A 98 3.63 -15.33 15.34
CA GLN A 98 2.92 -16.61 15.56
C GLN A 98 3.85 -17.83 15.51
N ASP A 99 4.77 -17.88 14.55
CA ASP A 99 5.79 -18.93 14.45
C ASP A 99 6.74 -18.94 15.67
N THR A 100 6.98 -17.79 16.29
CA THR A 100 7.83 -17.68 17.49
C THR A 100 7.10 -17.96 18.79
N PHE A 101 5.82 -17.56 18.92
CA PHE A 101 5.00 -17.82 20.13
C PHE A 101 4.61 -19.30 20.27
N SER A 102 4.37 -19.99 19.14
CA SER A 102 4.24 -21.45 19.09
C SER A 102 5.56 -22.20 19.39
N GLY A 103 6.66 -21.46 19.58
CA GLY A 103 8.01 -21.96 19.81
C GLY A 103 8.43 -22.17 21.27
N PHE A 104 7.51 -22.36 22.22
CA PHE A 104 7.85 -23.12 23.43
C PHE A 104 7.92 -24.61 23.06
N MET A 105 9.15 -25.05 22.74
CA MET A 105 9.59 -26.42 22.46
C MET A 105 9.08 -27.07 21.15
N MET A 106 9.98 -27.22 20.17
CA MET A 106 10.17 -28.54 19.53
C MET A 106 11.54 -28.64 18.85
N ASN A 107 12.17 -29.79 19.03
CA ASN A 107 13.46 -30.18 18.48
C ASN A 107 13.52 -29.91 16.96
N GLN A 108 14.46 -29.07 16.54
CA GLN A 108 14.66 -28.79 15.12
C GLN A 108 15.26 -30.03 14.42
N PRO A 109 14.71 -30.49 13.29
CA PRO A 109 15.46 -31.30 12.34
C PRO A 109 16.64 -30.45 11.84
N GLU A 110 17.84 -31.01 11.83
CA GLU A 110 19.07 -30.32 11.43
C GLU A 110 18.90 -29.59 10.08
N GLY A 111 19.00 -28.25 10.08
CA GLY A 111 19.14 -27.46 8.85
C GLY A 111 18.28 -26.20 8.69
N GLN A 112 17.24 -25.97 9.50
CA GLN A 112 16.41 -24.76 9.38
C GLN A 112 16.84 -23.66 10.36
N GLN A 113 17.61 -22.69 9.86
CA GLN A 113 17.94 -21.48 10.62
C GLN A 113 16.70 -20.58 10.76
N ARG A 114 16.41 -20.15 11.99
CA ARG A 114 15.38 -19.11 12.24
C ARG A 114 15.83 -17.81 11.58
N ILE A 115 14.93 -17.19 10.81
CA ILE A 115 15.16 -15.85 10.26
C ILE A 115 15.22 -14.86 11.43
N SER A 116 16.22 -13.98 11.45
CA SER A 116 16.35 -12.99 12.53
C SER A 116 15.29 -11.89 12.42
N GLY A 117 14.89 -11.30 13.57
CA GLY A 117 13.99 -10.14 13.59
C GLY A 117 14.45 -8.99 12.69
N LYS A 118 15.77 -8.72 12.66
CA LYS A 118 16.37 -7.69 11.80
C LYS A 118 16.20 -7.99 10.30
N THR A 119 16.30 -9.25 9.91
CA THR A 119 16.08 -9.67 8.52
C THR A 119 14.62 -9.47 8.12
N LEU A 120 13.68 -9.74 9.03
CA LEU A 120 12.25 -9.53 8.78
C LEU A 120 11.89 -8.07 8.66
N ASP A 121 12.46 -7.21 9.52
CA ASP A 121 12.28 -5.77 9.40
C ASP A 121 12.82 -5.25 8.08
N SER A 122 13.98 -5.73 7.65
CA SER A 122 14.54 -5.39 6.33
C SER A 122 13.60 -5.81 5.19
N LEU A 123 13.01 -7.00 5.29
CA LEU A 123 12.11 -7.54 4.27
C LEU A 123 10.77 -6.76 4.23
N ALA A 124 10.18 -6.49 5.40
CA ALA A 124 8.97 -5.66 5.51
C ALA A 124 9.22 -4.26 4.93
N ASN A 125 10.37 -3.65 5.25
CA ASN A 125 10.76 -2.36 4.69
C ASN A 125 10.93 -2.39 3.17
N GLN A 126 11.49 -3.47 2.61
CA GLN A 126 11.59 -3.64 1.16
C GLN A 126 10.21 -3.61 0.49
N TYR A 127 9.21 -4.28 1.07
CA TYR A 127 7.86 -4.26 0.53
C TYR A 127 7.20 -2.88 0.66
N LYS A 128 7.43 -2.17 1.77
CA LYS A 128 6.99 -0.77 1.92
C LYS A 128 7.66 0.15 0.88
N GLN A 129 8.92 -0.07 0.54
CA GLN A 129 9.61 0.69 -0.52
C GLN A 129 9.03 0.42 -1.92
N ILE A 130 8.66 -0.83 -2.22
CA ILE A 130 7.97 -1.18 -3.48
C ILE A 130 6.62 -0.46 -3.54
N ALA A 131 5.85 -0.50 -2.46
CA ALA A 131 4.57 0.22 -2.35
C ALA A 131 4.75 1.73 -2.57
N GLY A 132 5.75 2.35 -1.93
CA GLY A 132 6.06 3.77 -2.09
C GLY A 132 6.44 4.14 -3.54
N THR A 133 7.25 3.30 -4.20
CA THR A 133 7.63 3.51 -5.61
C THR A 133 6.42 3.48 -6.53
N GLN A 134 5.48 2.54 -6.32
CA GLN A 134 4.25 2.48 -7.09
C GLN A 134 3.32 3.64 -6.77
N TYR A 135 3.31 4.11 -5.52
CA TYR A 135 2.53 5.29 -5.15
C TYR A 135 3.00 6.57 -5.85
N ASP A 136 4.31 6.70 -6.11
CA ASP A 136 4.81 7.81 -6.92
C ASP A 136 4.22 7.82 -8.34
N LEU A 137 4.00 6.65 -8.94
CA LEU A 137 3.30 6.54 -10.23
C LEU A 137 1.82 6.89 -10.11
N CYS A 138 1.14 6.45 -9.04
CA CYS A 138 -0.24 6.82 -8.76
C CYS A 138 -0.42 8.34 -8.58
N LYS A 139 0.52 9.01 -7.91
CA LYS A 139 0.51 10.48 -7.79
C LYS A 139 0.64 11.16 -9.15
N ARG A 140 1.53 10.65 -10.03
CA ARG A 140 1.66 11.17 -11.40
C ARG A 140 0.37 11.01 -12.19
N TYR A 141 -0.30 9.86 -12.07
CA TYR A 141 -1.61 9.63 -12.67
C TYR A 141 -2.64 10.68 -12.21
N LEU A 142 -2.73 10.92 -10.90
CA LEU A 142 -3.69 11.87 -10.34
C LEU A 142 -3.44 13.31 -10.81
N VAL A 143 -2.18 13.69 -10.99
CA VAL A 143 -1.80 14.99 -11.54
C VAL A 143 -2.15 15.08 -13.03
N ALA A 144 -1.83 14.06 -13.81
CA ALA A 144 -2.08 14.04 -15.25
C ALA A 144 -3.58 14.06 -15.59
N THR A 145 -4.41 13.43 -14.76
CA THR A 145 -5.87 13.36 -14.95
C THR A 145 -6.63 14.50 -14.29
N GLY A 146 -5.95 15.36 -13.51
CA GLY A 146 -6.59 16.46 -12.79
C GLY A 146 -7.49 16.02 -11.63
N ILE A 147 -7.47 14.74 -11.25
CA ILE A 147 -8.19 14.21 -10.09
C ILE A 147 -7.59 14.78 -8.78
N SER A 148 -6.32 15.22 -8.81
CA SER A 148 -5.62 15.80 -7.66
C SER A 148 -6.04 17.25 -7.34
N THR A 149 -7.25 17.49 -6.86
CA THR A 149 -7.52 18.73 -6.09
C THR A 149 -6.92 18.68 -4.68
N TYR A 150 -6.57 17.48 -4.20
CA TYR A 150 -6.13 17.20 -2.82
C TYR A 150 -4.61 17.23 -2.59
N PHE A 151 -3.82 17.10 -3.65
CA PHE A 151 -2.37 17.25 -3.55
C PHE A 151 -2.07 18.71 -3.84
N PRO A 152 -1.77 19.55 -2.83
CA PRO A 152 -1.47 20.94 -3.10
C PRO A 152 -0.33 20.98 -4.09
N ASN A 153 -0.62 21.53 -5.27
CA ASN A 153 0.41 22.03 -6.15
C ASN A 153 1.23 22.96 -5.27
N LYS A 154 2.45 22.56 -4.87
CA LYS A 154 3.37 23.48 -4.21
C LYS A 154 3.74 24.51 -5.27
N ALA A 155 2.88 25.51 -5.45
CA ALA A 155 3.24 26.76 -6.07
C ALA A 155 4.43 27.25 -5.24
N ARG A 156 5.64 27.14 -5.79
CA ARG A 156 6.85 27.72 -5.21
C ARG A 156 6.62 29.22 -5.13
N LYS A 157 6.01 29.71 -4.05
CA LYS A 157 6.09 31.12 -3.70
C LYS A 157 7.56 31.36 -3.34
N SER A 158 8.35 31.83 -4.31
CA SER A 158 9.65 32.40 -3.98
C SER A 158 9.38 33.62 -3.10
N PHE A 159 9.64 33.51 -1.81
CA PHE A 159 9.74 34.69 -0.97
C PHE A 159 10.96 35.47 -1.45
N LYS A 160 10.73 36.51 -2.25
CA LYS A 160 11.72 37.55 -2.47
C LYS A 160 11.73 38.39 -1.20
N ILE A 161 12.75 38.18 -0.37
CA ILE A 161 13.08 39.13 0.69
C ILE A 161 13.69 40.33 -0.01
N ASN A 162 12.91 41.40 -0.17
CA ASN A 162 13.48 42.69 -0.51
C ASN A 162 14.13 43.22 0.77
N ALA A 163 15.46 43.24 0.78
CA ALA A 163 16.23 43.95 1.79
C ALA A 163 15.95 45.46 1.65
N LEU A 164 15.54 46.09 2.74
CA LEU A 164 15.59 47.54 2.96
C LEU A 164 16.93 47.90 3.57
#